data_AF-A0AAF0JAN5-F1
#
_entry.id   AF-A0AAF0JAN5-F1
#
_cell.length_a   1.000
_cell.length_b   1.000
_cell.length_c   1.000
_cell.angle_alpha   90.00
_cell.angle_beta   90.00
_cell.angle_gamma   90.00
#
_symmetry.space_group_name_H-M   'P 1'
#
loop_
_entity.id
_entity.type
_entity.pdbx_description
1 polymer ?
#
loop_
_entity_poly.entity_id
_entity_poly.type
_entity_poly.pdbx_seq_one_letter_code
_entity_poly.pdbx_strand_id
1 'polypeptide(L)'
;MEREARTAQACGRLERMREAFDKFLTLMDEKANAKNFTLALPHADEVALEKARLQFLQDLKAAIRGDLEELIVKHDLNTRLSELEDLVSEADEREKHAYTPESAELKDVWRPDLGISTAIRARVAADQESRIPALEQELAELHASNAESCARIKATEEEAQRAQQQVDDALTMLDELLDAVTLQDANDVKALETMLDALLTELGPM
;
A
#
# COMPACT_ATOMS: atom_id res chain seq x y z
N MET A 1 12.14 -3.39 4.76
CA MET A 1 13.53 -3.64 5.17
C MET A 1 14.26 -2.39 5.67
N GLU A 2 14.13 -1.20 5.07
CA GLU A 2 14.79 0.02 5.63
C GLU A 2 14.17 0.56 6.93
N ARG A 3 12.87 0.34 7.18
CA ARG A 3 12.21 0.72 8.45
C ARG A 3 12.64 -0.15 9.64
N GLU A 4 13.04 -1.40 9.41
CA GLU A 4 13.46 -2.32 10.48
C GLU A 4 14.94 -2.13 10.89
N ALA A 5 15.74 -1.45 10.06
CA ALA A 5 17.13 -1.15 10.39
C ALA A 5 17.30 0.14 11.22
N ARG A 6 16.32 1.05 11.22
CA ARG A 6 16.36 2.30 12.00
C ARG A 6 15.97 2.13 13.47
N THR A 7 15.29 1.05 13.81
CA THR A 7 14.85 0.76 15.20
C THR A 7 15.98 0.51 16.19
N ALA A 8 17.21 0.26 15.69
CA ALA A 8 18.40 0.07 16.51
C ALA A 8 19.21 1.37 16.72
N GLN A 9 18.83 2.48 16.07
CA GLN A 9 19.49 3.76 16.33
C GLN A 9 18.97 4.32 17.66
N ALA A 10 19.86 4.46 18.64
CA ALA A 10 19.51 5.02 19.93
C ALA A 10 18.94 6.44 19.73
N CYS A 11 17.66 6.62 20.05
CA CYS A 11 17.02 7.93 19.97
C CYS A 11 17.64 8.87 21.01
N GLY A 12 18.26 9.96 20.56
CA GLY A 12 18.93 10.92 21.45
C GLY A 12 17.95 11.64 22.40
N ARG A 13 16.65 11.66 22.08
CA ARG A 13 15.61 12.10 23.02
C ARG A 13 15.34 11.09 24.13
N LEU A 14 15.33 9.79 23.83
CA LEU A 14 15.16 8.74 24.84
C LEU A 14 16.33 8.74 25.81
N GLU A 15 17.56 8.91 25.31
CA GLU A 15 18.75 9.01 26.16
C GLU A 15 18.69 10.21 27.09
N ARG A 16 18.33 11.40 26.58
CA ARG A 16 18.10 12.59 27.41
C ARG A 16 17.02 12.38 28.47
N MET A 17 15.96 11.62 28.13
CA MET A 17 14.92 11.26 29.09
C MET A 17 15.47 10.35 30.20
N ARG A 18 16.25 9.32 29.85
CA ARG A 18 16.93 8.44 30.81
C ARG A 18 17.89 9.22 31.71
N GLU A 19 18.68 10.13 31.15
CA GLU A 19 19.57 11.01 31.92
C GLU A 19 18.82 11.93 32.88
N ALA A 20 17.72 12.54 32.43
CA ALA A 20 16.87 13.36 33.29
C ALA A 20 16.28 12.54 34.44
N PHE A 21 15.93 11.29 34.17
CA PHE A 21 15.41 10.38 35.17
C PHE A 21 16.48 9.94 36.16
N ASP A 22 17.71 9.65 35.72
CA ASP A 22 18.83 9.38 36.62
C ASP A 22 19.14 10.59 37.51
N LYS A 23 19.08 11.82 36.97
CA LYS A 23 19.17 13.04 37.78
C LYS A 23 18.06 13.09 38.84
N PHE A 24 16.82 12.77 38.49
CA PHE A 24 15.73 12.67 39.47
C PHE A 24 16.02 11.64 40.57
N LEU A 25 16.56 10.47 40.23
CA LEU A 25 16.95 9.46 41.22
C LEU A 25 18.06 9.92 42.16
N THR A 26 18.96 10.81 41.70
CA THR A 26 19.96 11.43 42.61
C THR A 26 19.34 12.43 43.58
N LEU A 27 18.30 13.17 43.18
CA LEU A 27 17.57 14.08 44.09
C LEU A 27 16.85 13.31 45.21
N MET A 28 16.48 12.05 44.97
CA MET A 28 15.94 11.19 46.04
C MET A 28 16.97 10.93 47.14
N ASP A 29 18.26 10.80 46.81
CA ASP A 29 19.32 10.61 47.81
C ASP A 29 19.48 11.83 48.72
N GLU A 30 19.33 13.04 48.15
CA GLU A 30 19.45 14.29 48.90
C GLU A 30 18.35 14.42 49.97
N LYS A 31 17.13 13.97 49.63
CA LYS A 31 15.98 13.96 50.55
C LYS A 31 16.03 12.80 51.53
N ALA A 32 16.53 11.64 51.11
CA ALA A 32 16.65 10.43 51.92
C ALA A 32 17.99 10.34 52.67
N ASN A 33 18.44 11.47 53.24
CA ASN A 33 19.71 11.54 53.96
C ASN A 33 19.61 10.88 55.36
N ALA A 34 20.76 10.51 55.92
CA ALA A 34 20.86 9.84 57.23
C ALA A 34 20.20 10.64 58.36
N LYS A 35 20.27 11.99 58.32
CA LYS A 35 19.64 12.87 59.33
C LYS A 35 18.11 12.78 59.31
N ASN A 36 17.50 12.71 58.13
CA ASN A 36 16.05 12.59 57.99
C ASN A 36 15.57 11.21 58.43
N PHE A 37 16.37 10.16 58.19
CA PHE A 37 16.06 8.80 58.65
C PHE A 37 16.20 8.65 60.17
N THR A 38 17.23 9.23 60.79
CA THR A 38 17.39 9.22 62.26
C THR A 38 16.35 10.08 62.96
N LEU A 39 15.91 11.19 62.36
CA LEU A 39 14.77 11.97 62.83
C LEU A 39 13.45 11.19 62.79
N ALA A 40 13.23 10.40 61.74
CA ALA A 40 12.01 9.60 61.57
C ALA A 40 11.97 8.35 62.47
N LEU A 41 13.14 7.76 62.75
CA LEU A 41 13.29 6.54 63.55
C LEU A 41 14.34 6.75 64.67
N PRO A 42 14.03 7.58 65.69
CA PRO A 42 15.02 8.01 66.69
C PRO A 42 15.46 6.93 67.69
N HIS A 43 14.75 5.80 67.75
CA HIS A 43 15.05 4.69 68.67
C HIS A 43 15.69 3.48 67.98
N ALA A 44 15.95 3.58 66.67
CA ALA A 44 16.61 2.52 65.92
C ALA A 44 18.13 2.57 66.13
N ASP A 45 18.78 1.41 66.06
CA ASP A 45 20.24 1.32 66.01
C ASP A 45 20.76 2.03 64.76
N GLU A 46 21.72 2.95 64.93
CA GLU A 46 22.20 3.85 63.88
C GLU A 46 22.88 3.08 62.74
N VAL A 47 23.59 1.99 63.06
CA VAL A 47 24.28 1.15 62.07
C VAL A 47 23.29 0.32 61.27
N ALA A 48 22.32 -0.31 61.94
CA ALA A 48 21.25 -1.05 61.28
C ALA A 48 20.37 -0.14 60.41
N LEU A 49 20.07 1.08 60.89
CA LEU A 49 19.25 2.06 60.18
C LEU A 49 19.94 2.56 58.91
N GLU A 50 21.24 2.85 58.97
CA GLU A 50 21.99 3.28 57.79
C GLU A 50 22.09 2.17 56.73
N LYS A 51 22.29 0.92 57.17
CA LYS A 51 22.25 -0.24 56.26
C LYS A 51 20.88 -0.43 55.62
N ALA A 52 19.81 -0.30 56.40
CA ALA A 52 18.43 -0.40 55.90
C ALA A 52 18.09 0.75 54.93
N ARG A 53 18.58 1.97 55.20
CA ARG A 53 18.42 3.13 54.33
C ARG A 53 19.06 2.91 52.96
N LEU A 54 20.32 2.48 52.94
CA LEU A 54 21.05 2.22 51.70
C LEU A 54 20.39 1.10 50.89
N GLN A 55 19.99 0.01 51.55
CA GLN A 55 19.30 -1.10 50.90
C GLN A 55 17.95 -0.65 50.32
N PHE A 56 17.13 0.06 51.11
CA PHE A 56 15.84 0.57 50.67
C PHE A 56 15.97 1.50 49.47
N LEU A 57 16.91 2.44 49.49
CA LEU A 57 17.11 3.36 48.37
C LEU A 57 17.62 2.64 47.11
N GLN A 58 18.50 1.65 47.27
CA GLN A 58 18.97 0.85 46.15
C GLN A 58 17.83 0.05 45.53
N ASP A 59 17.02 -0.62 46.33
CA ASP A 59 15.89 -1.43 45.87
C ASP A 59 14.82 -0.57 45.22
N LEU A 60 14.50 0.58 45.82
CA LEU A 60 13.54 1.54 45.28
C LEU A 60 13.99 2.09 43.92
N LYS A 61 15.26 2.48 43.78
CA LYS A 61 15.80 2.94 42.50
C LYS A 61 15.82 1.84 41.45
N ALA A 62 16.16 0.62 41.84
CA ALA A 62 16.17 -0.53 40.93
C ALA A 62 14.77 -0.85 40.41
N ALA A 63 13.76 -0.84 41.30
CA ALA A 63 12.37 -1.04 40.93
C ALA A 63 11.89 0.06 39.97
N ILE A 64 12.12 1.33 40.31
CA ILE A 64 11.73 2.48 39.49
C ILE A 64 12.40 2.44 38.10
N ARG A 65 13.68 2.02 38.00
CA ARG A 65 14.36 1.81 36.71
C ARG A 65 13.76 0.66 35.92
N GLY A 66 13.40 -0.44 36.59
CA GLY A 66 12.72 -1.57 35.96
C GLY A 66 11.38 -1.16 35.36
N ASP A 67 10.56 -0.44 36.13
CA ASP A 67 9.25 0.07 35.67
C ASP A 67 9.39 1.03 34.48
N LEU A 68 10.43 1.87 34.48
CA LEU A 68 10.71 2.77 33.36
C LEU A 68 11.01 1.98 32.07
N GLU A 69 11.87 0.98 32.15
CA GLU A 69 12.21 0.15 30.99
C GLU A 69 11.01 -0.68 30.51
N GLU A 70 10.17 -1.18 31.43
CA GLU A 70 8.90 -1.79 31.06
C GLU A 70 8.00 -0.82 30.30
N LEU A 71 7.89 0.44 30.76
CA LEU A 71 7.09 1.47 30.11
C LEU A 71 7.63 1.82 28.72
N ILE A 72 8.96 1.89 28.57
CA ILE A 72 9.64 2.14 27.29
C ILE A 72 9.28 1.07 26.28
N VAL A 73 9.34 -0.20 26.68
CA VAL A 73 8.99 -1.33 25.81
C VAL A 73 7.49 -1.37 25.53
N LYS A 74 6.65 -1.23 26.55
CA LYS A 74 5.19 -1.34 26.44
C LYS A 74 4.58 -0.30 25.48
N HIS A 75 5.13 0.90 25.46
CA HIS A 75 4.63 1.99 24.64
C HIS A 75 5.45 2.24 23.37
N ASP A 76 6.46 1.39 23.12
CA ASP A 76 7.39 1.53 22.00
C ASP A 76 7.96 2.96 21.91
N LEU A 77 8.39 3.47 23.07
CA LEU A 77 8.82 4.87 23.20
C LEU A 77 10.06 5.16 22.35
N ASN A 78 10.91 4.16 22.11
CA ASN A 78 12.09 4.33 21.26
C ASN A 78 11.67 4.71 19.83
N THR A 79 10.76 3.94 19.23
CA THR A 79 10.27 4.19 17.88
C THR A 79 9.55 5.53 17.81
N ARG A 80 8.61 5.80 18.72
CA ARG A 80 7.81 7.03 18.71
C ARG A 80 8.64 8.29 18.92
N LEU A 81 9.62 8.25 19.83
CA LEU A 81 10.49 9.40 20.07
C LEU A 81 11.47 9.63 18.92
N SER A 82 11.91 8.58 18.25
CA SER A 82 12.72 8.69 17.02
C SER A 82 11.91 9.30 15.88
N GLU A 83 10.68 8.84 15.65
CA GLU A 83 9.78 9.43 14.66
C GLU A 83 9.54 10.92 14.94
N LEU A 84 9.36 11.27 16.20
CA LEU A 84 9.19 12.67 16.60
C LEU A 84 10.47 13.49 16.41
N GLU A 85 11.65 12.92 16.61
CA GLU A 85 12.94 13.57 16.34
C GLU A 85 13.12 13.85 14.85
N ASP A 86 12.78 12.89 14.00
CA ASP A 86 12.79 13.04 12.54
C ASP A 86 11.82 14.16 12.09
N LEU A 87 10.58 14.14 12.60
CA LEU A 87 9.57 15.15 12.28
C LEU A 87 9.98 16.56 12.71
N VAL A 88 10.63 16.69 13.87
CA VAL A 88 11.12 17.99 14.35
C VAL A 88 12.31 18.46 13.53
N SER A 89 13.25 17.58 13.22
CA SER A 89 14.40 17.90 12.36
C SER A 89 13.94 18.36 10.98
N GLU A 90 12.96 17.67 10.40
CA GLU A 90 12.35 18.07 9.13
C GLU A 90 11.65 19.43 9.24
N ALA A 91 10.89 19.68 10.31
CA ALA A 91 10.25 20.98 10.53
C ALA A 91 11.27 22.13 10.68
N ASP A 92 12.35 21.90 11.45
CA ASP A 92 13.43 22.88 11.63
C ASP A 92 14.14 23.18 10.31
N GLU A 93 14.38 22.17 9.47
CA GLU A 93 14.94 22.37 8.13
C GLU A 93 13.99 23.17 7.25
N ARG A 94 12.70 22.87 7.26
CA ARG A 94 11.69 23.63 6.49
C ARG A 94 11.61 25.10 6.93
N GLU A 95 11.74 25.38 8.23
CA GLU A 95 11.81 26.75 8.75
C GLU A 95 13.06 27.47 8.25
N LYS A 96 14.24 26.84 8.30
CA LYS A 96 15.50 27.43 7.80
C LYS A 96 15.46 27.77 6.31
N HIS A 97 14.80 26.93 5.51
CA HIS A 97 14.70 27.12 4.07
C HIS A 97 13.66 28.19 3.68
N ALA A 98 12.85 28.68 4.62
CA ALA A 98 11.87 29.75 4.43
C ALA A 98 11.01 29.56 3.17
N TYR A 99 10.53 28.32 2.95
CA TYR A 99 9.72 27.96 1.80
C TYR A 99 8.51 28.88 1.64
N THR A 100 8.12 29.14 0.39
CA THR A 100 6.91 29.92 0.10
C THR A 100 5.68 29.17 0.61
N PRO A 101 4.62 29.87 1.07
CA PRO A 101 3.43 29.21 1.62
C PRO A 101 2.70 28.26 0.66
N GLU A 102 3.01 28.26 -0.63
CA GLU A 102 2.39 27.38 -1.63
C GLU A 102 3.33 26.25 -2.09
N SER A 103 4.51 26.14 -1.47
CA SER A 103 5.49 25.13 -1.84
C SER A 103 5.01 23.73 -1.48
N ALA A 104 5.39 22.75 -2.30
CA ALA A 104 5.01 21.34 -2.11
C ALA A 104 5.56 20.77 -0.79
N GLU A 105 6.65 21.35 -0.28
CA GLU A 105 7.35 21.01 0.96
C GLU A 105 6.58 21.43 2.21
N LEU A 106 5.58 22.31 2.10
CA LEU A 106 4.73 22.77 3.22
C LEU A 106 3.28 22.23 3.16
N LYS A 107 3.03 21.17 2.37
CA LYS A 107 1.68 20.63 2.09
C LYS A 107 0.93 20.07 3.31
N ASP A 108 1.67 19.67 4.33
CA ASP A 108 1.22 18.99 5.56
C ASP A 108 1.31 19.90 6.81
N VAL A 109 1.80 21.13 6.66
CA VAL A 109 1.94 22.07 7.77
C VAL A 109 0.57 22.56 8.21
N TRP A 110 0.28 22.40 9.50
CA TRP A 110 -0.95 22.91 10.11
C TRP A 110 -0.98 24.44 10.04
N ARG A 111 -2.13 25.01 9.67
CA ARG A 111 -2.36 26.46 9.65
C ARG A 111 -3.56 26.83 10.53
N PRO A 112 -3.54 27.99 11.20
CA PRO A 112 -4.66 28.44 12.03
C PRO A 112 -5.98 28.59 11.28
N ASP A 113 -5.92 28.88 9.97
CA ASP A 113 -7.05 28.99 9.05
C ASP A 113 -7.37 27.68 8.31
N LEU A 114 -6.65 26.60 8.60
CA LEU A 114 -6.87 25.30 7.97
C LEU A 114 -8.19 24.70 8.45
N GLY A 115 -9.20 24.77 7.58
CA GLY A 115 -10.49 24.14 7.84
C GLY A 115 -10.35 22.64 8.08
N ILE A 116 -11.15 22.09 9.00
CA ILE A 116 -11.18 20.65 9.33
C ILE A 116 -11.32 19.80 8.06
N SER A 117 -12.15 20.25 7.12
CA SER A 117 -12.35 19.60 5.82
C SER A 117 -11.06 19.49 4.99
N THR A 118 -10.20 20.51 5.04
CA THR A 118 -8.91 20.52 4.32
C THR A 118 -7.91 19.58 4.97
N ALA A 119 -7.85 19.54 6.31
CA ALA A 119 -7.02 18.58 7.05
C ALA A 119 -7.43 17.12 6.77
N ILE A 120 -8.75 16.85 6.74
CA ILE A 120 -9.26 15.52 6.38
C ILE A 120 -8.90 15.17 4.94
N ARG A 121 -9.08 16.10 3.98
CA ARG A 121 -8.72 15.87 2.58
C ARG A 121 -7.24 15.61 2.37
N ALA A 122 -6.36 16.34 3.06
CA ALA A 122 -4.92 16.11 2.99
C ALA A 122 -4.56 14.69 3.45
N ARG A 123 -5.18 14.21 4.54
CA ARG A 123 -4.99 12.83 5.02
C ARG A 123 -5.51 11.79 4.02
N VAL A 124 -6.72 11.99 3.49
CA VAL A 124 -7.34 11.07 2.53
C VAL A 124 -6.57 11.06 1.20
N ALA A 125 -6.03 12.20 0.75
CA ALA A 125 -5.24 12.28 -0.47
C ALA A 125 -3.97 11.43 -0.38
N ALA A 126 -3.27 11.46 0.76
CA ALA A 126 -2.11 10.61 0.99
C ALA A 126 -2.46 9.11 0.93
N ASP A 127 -3.61 8.71 1.49
CA ASP A 127 -4.09 7.32 1.40
C ASP A 127 -4.48 6.93 -0.05
N GLN A 128 -5.00 7.87 -0.84
CA GLN A 128 -5.46 7.61 -2.21
C GLN A 128 -4.38 7.75 -3.29
N GLU A 129 -3.23 8.33 -2.97
CA GLU A 129 -2.12 8.54 -3.92
C GLU A 129 -1.63 7.21 -4.54
N SER A 130 -1.69 6.11 -3.80
CA SER A 130 -1.37 4.76 -4.29
C SER A 130 -2.51 4.08 -5.06
N ARG A 131 -3.75 4.51 -4.86
CA ARG A 131 -4.94 3.88 -5.47
C ARG A 131 -5.20 4.36 -6.89
N ILE A 132 -4.86 5.62 -7.18
CA ILE A 132 -4.97 6.21 -8.52
C ILE A 132 -4.17 5.41 -9.57
N PRO A 133 -2.85 5.17 -9.40
CA PRO A 133 -2.08 4.43 -10.41
C PRO A 133 -2.55 2.98 -10.55
N ALA A 134 -3.03 2.36 -9.46
CA ALA A 134 -3.62 1.01 -9.53
C ALA A 134 -4.88 0.98 -10.40
N LEU A 135 -5.77 1.97 -10.27
CA LEU A 135 -6.98 2.09 -11.10
C LEU A 135 -6.66 2.45 -12.55
N GLU A 136 -5.64 3.28 -12.79
CA GLU A 136 -5.17 3.57 -14.15
C GLU A 136 -4.64 2.32 -14.85
N GLN A 137 -3.92 1.46 -14.10
CA GLN A 137 -3.47 0.17 -14.61
C GLN A 137 -4.64 -0.77 -14.90
N GLU A 138 -5.60 -0.91 -13.99
CA GLU A 138 -6.82 -1.71 -14.21
C GLU A 138 -7.60 -1.23 -15.46
N LEU A 139 -7.71 0.09 -15.67
CA LEU A 139 -8.32 0.66 -16.87
C LEU A 139 -7.54 0.30 -18.15
N ALA A 140 -6.22 0.38 -18.12
CA ALA A 140 -5.39 0.02 -19.26
C ALA A 140 -5.55 -1.46 -19.63
N GLU A 141 -5.61 -2.35 -18.64
CA GLU A 141 -5.85 -3.79 -18.84
C GLU A 141 -7.23 -4.05 -19.46
N LEU A 142 -8.28 -3.37 -18.97
CA LEU A 142 -9.62 -3.47 -19.53
C LEU A 142 -9.70 -2.95 -20.97
N HIS A 143 -9.05 -1.83 -21.27
CA HIS A 143 -9.01 -1.30 -22.63
C HIS A 143 -8.30 -2.26 -23.60
N ALA A 144 -7.20 -2.89 -23.17
CA ALA A 144 -6.50 -3.89 -23.97
C ALA A 144 -7.37 -5.13 -24.23
N SER A 145 -8.03 -5.66 -23.19
CA SER A 145 -8.94 -6.81 -23.31
C SER A 145 -10.15 -6.51 -24.21
N ASN A 146 -10.69 -5.28 -24.12
CA ASN A 146 -11.80 -4.86 -24.96
C ASN A 146 -11.37 -4.74 -26.44
N ALA A 147 -10.19 -4.18 -26.70
CA ALA A 147 -9.63 -4.10 -28.04
C ALA A 147 -9.44 -5.50 -28.67
N GLU A 148 -8.93 -6.46 -27.89
CA GLU A 148 -8.79 -7.85 -28.32
C GLU A 148 -10.15 -8.50 -28.61
N SER A 149 -11.13 -8.28 -27.73
CA SER A 149 -12.50 -8.80 -27.92
C SER A 149 -13.17 -8.21 -29.17
N CYS A 150 -13.00 -6.91 -29.41
CA CYS A 150 -13.50 -6.26 -30.62
C CYS A 150 -12.83 -6.82 -31.89
N ALA A 151 -11.51 -7.07 -31.85
CA ALA A 151 -10.80 -7.67 -32.98
C ALA A 151 -11.30 -9.09 -33.28
N ARG A 152 -11.55 -9.89 -32.22
CA ARG A 152 -12.15 -11.23 -32.35
C ARG A 152 -13.54 -11.19 -32.98
N ILE A 153 -14.41 -10.29 -32.51
CA ILE A 153 -15.78 -10.17 -33.04
C ILE A 153 -15.73 -9.82 -34.53
N LYS A 154 -14.92 -8.82 -34.93
CA LYS A 154 -14.76 -8.46 -36.33
C LYS A 154 -14.27 -9.62 -37.19
N ALA A 155 -13.27 -10.37 -36.73
CA ALA A 155 -12.79 -11.54 -37.45
C ALA A 155 -13.89 -12.60 -37.64
N THR A 156 -14.69 -12.86 -36.59
CA THR A 156 -15.82 -13.81 -36.70
C THR A 156 -16.95 -13.30 -37.58
N GLU A 157 -17.21 -11.98 -37.61
CA GLU A 157 -18.19 -11.38 -38.52
C GLU A 157 -17.75 -11.51 -39.99
N GLU A 158 -16.46 -11.28 -40.27
CA GLU A 158 -15.88 -11.45 -41.60
C GLU A 158 -15.88 -12.92 -42.06
N GLU A 159 -15.65 -13.86 -41.14
CA GLU A 159 -15.77 -15.31 -41.42
C GLU A 159 -17.23 -15.70 -41.69
N ALA A 160 -18.17 -15.22 -40.88
CA ALA A 160 -19.59 -15.49 -41.07
C ALA A 160 -20.12 -14.91 -42.38
N GLN A 161 -19.71 -13.69 -42.75
CA GLN A 161 -20.06 -13.11 -44.06
C GLN A 161 -19.52 -13.94 -45.21
N ARG A 162 -18.26 -14.39 -45.15
CA ARG A 162 -17.69 -15.26 -46.19
C ARG A 162 -18.44 -16.58 -46.30
N ALA A 163 -18.77 -17.22 -45.18
CA ALA A 163 -19.55 -18.45 -45.18
C ALA A 163 -20.97 -18.24 -45.75
N GLN A 164 -21.63 -17.13 -45.40
CA GLN A 164 -22.95 -16.80 -45.94
C GLN A 164 -22.89 -16.58 -47.46
N GLN A 165 -21.86 -15.89 -47.94
CA GLN A 165 -21.67 -15.64 -49.37
C GLN A 165 -21.43 -16.94 -50.15
N GLN A 166 -20.65 -17.87 -49.61
CA GLN A 166 -20.46 -19.21 -50.18
C GLN A 166 -21.77 -20.00 -50.25
N VAL A 167 -22.64 -19.89 -49.23
CA VAL A 167 -23.95 -20.55 -49.24
C VAL A 167 -24.86 -19.92 -50.30
N ASP A 168 -24.90 -18.59 -50.41
CA ASP A 168 -25.70 -17.90 -51.41
C ASP A 168 -25.24 -18.24 -52.84
N ASP A 169 -23.92 -18.30 -53.07
CA ASP A 169 -23.34 -18.72 -54.35
C ASP A 169 -23.70 -20.19 -54.68
N ALA A 170 -23.60 -21.10 -53.71
CA ALA A 170 -23.98 -22.50 -53.88
C ALA A 170 -25.48 -22.69 -54.14
N LEU A 171 -26.35 -21.92 -53.46
CA LEU A 171 -27.79 -21.93 -53.71
C LEU A 171 -28.11 -21.43 -55.12
N THR A 172 -27.45 -20.37 -55.57
CA THR A 172 -27.60 -19.85 -56.94
C THR A 172 -27.20 -20.90 -57.97
N MET A 173 -26.09 -21.59 -57.75
CA MET A 173 -25.63 -22.69 -58.61
C MET A 173 -26.61 -23.87 -58.62
N LEU A 174 -27.22 -24.21 -57.47
CA LEU A 174 -28.24 -25.25 -57.38
C LEU A 174 -29.53 -24.86 -58.12
N ASP A 175 -29.95 -23.60 -58.06
CA ASP A 175 -31.09 -23.08 -58.82
C ASP A 175 -30.80 -23.17 -60.33
N GLU A 176 -29.60 -22.80 -60.78
CA GLU A 176 -29.17 -22.98 -62.18
C GLU A 176 -29.19 -24.46 -62.61
N LEU A 177 -28.75 -25.38 -61.74
CA LEU A 177 -28.83 -26.83 -61.99
C LEU A 177 -30.27 -27.31 -62.10
N LEU A 178 -31.16 -26.83 -61.24
CA LEU A 178 -32.58 -27.17 -61.28
C LEU A 178 -33.22 -26.71 -62.59
N ASP A 179 -32.91 -25.49 -63.03
CA ASP A 179 -33.36 -24.95 -64.31
C ASP A 179 -32.82 -25.77 -65.49
N ALA A 180 -31.54 -26.15 -65.48
CA ALA A 180 -30.95 -27.02 -66.49
C ALA A 180 -31.60 -28.42 -66.53
N VAL A 181 -31.89 -29.01 -65.37
CA VAL A 181 -32.52 -30.35 -65.27
C VAL A 181 -34.00 -30.31 -65.69
N THR A 182 -34.71 -29.22 -65.43
CA THR A 182 -36.11 -29.06 -65.89
C THR A 182 -36.24 -28.81 -67.39
N LEU A 183 -35.13 -28.48 -68.08
CA LEU A 183 -35.06 -28.20 -69.51
C LEU A 183 -34.65 -29.40 -70.41
N GLN A 184 -34.45 -30.60 -69.86
CA GLN A 184 -33.79 -31.74 -70.54
C GLN A 184 -33.97 -31.87 -72.07
N ASP A 185 -32.84 -31.67 -72.77
CA ASP A 185 -32.42 -32.35 -74.01
C ASP A 185 -31.22 -33.27 -73.67
N ALA A 186 -30.98 -34.35 -74.43
CA ALA A 186 -30.15 -35.49 -74.00
C ALA A 186 -28.60 -35.28 -73.91
N ASN A 187 -28.08 -34.05 -74.06
CA ASN A 187 -26.63 -33.77 -74.10
C ASN A 187 -26.03 -33.21 -72.79
N ASP A 188 -26.84 -32.93 -71.76
CA ASP A 188 -26.41 -32.15 -70.59
C ASP A 188 -25.77 -32.95 -69.45
N VAL A 189 -25.71 -34.28 -69.56
CA VAL A 189 -25.17 -35.17 -68.51
C VAL A 189 -23.69 -34.91 -68.20
N LYS A 190 -22.88 -34.56 -69.21
CA LYS A 190 -21.46 -34.25 -69.01
C LYS A 190 -21.22 -32.89 -68.35
N ALA A 191 -22.04 -31.89 -68.66
CA ALA A 191 -21.94 -30.58 -68.02
C ALA A 191 -22.27 -30.69 -66.53
N LEU A 192 -23.26 -31.51 -66.18
CA LEU A 192 -23.61 -31.87 -64.81
C LEU A 192 -22.46 -32.54 -64.04
N GLU A 193 -21.77 -33.52 -64.63
CA GLU A 193 -20.61 -34.15 -63.98
C GLU A 193 -19.47 -33.16 -63.72
N THR A 194 -19.22 -32.24 -64.65
CA THR A 194 -18.12 -31.27 -64.51
C THR A 194 -18.43 -30.19 -63.47
N MET A 195 -19.69 -29.75 -63.36
CA MET A 195 -20.13 -28.78 -62.35
C MET A 195 -20.33 -29.41 -60.96
N LEU A 196 -20.70 -30.70 -60.86
CA LEU A 196 -20.74 -31.42 -59.59
C LEU A 196 -19.34 -31.62 -58.99
N ASP A 197 -18.35 -31.94 -59.84
CA ASP A 197 -16.94 -31.99 -59.41
C ASP A 197 -16.42 -30.61 -58.96
N ALA A 198 -16.89 -29.53 -59.57
CA ALA A 198 -16.60 -28.15 -59.14
C ALA A 198 -17.22 -27.84 -57.76
N LEU A 199 -18.47 -28.24 -57.52
CA LEU A 199 -19.12 -28.09 -56.21
C LEU A 199 -18.41 -28.90 -55.11
N LEU A 200 -17.97 -30.12 -55.41
CA LEU A 200 -17.21 -30.95 -54.48
C LEU A 200 -15.81 -30.38 -54.18
N THR A 201 -15.24 -29.58 -55.09
CA THR A 201 -13.97 -28.88 -54.85
C THR A 201 -14.15 -27.55 -54.12
N GLU A 202 -15.24 -26.82 -54.35
CA GLU A 202 -15.53 -25.56 -53.66
C GLU A 202 -16.03 -25.75 -52.22
N LEU A 203 -16.75 -26.84 -51.94
CA LEU A 203 -17.16 -27.19 -50.57
C LEU A 203 -16.00 -27.70 -49.70
N GLY A 204 -14.89 -28.15 -50.31
CA GLY A 204 -13.71 -28.67 -49.62
C GLY A 204 -13.96 -29.93 -48.77
N PRO A 205 -12.94 -30.73 -48.43
CA PRO A 205 -13.13 -31.82 -47.48
C PRO A 205 -13.43 -31.24 -46.08
N MET A 206 -14.47 -31.78 -45.44
CA MET A 206 -14.80 -31.56 -44.02
C MET A 206 -13.60 -31.81 -43.10
#